data_AF-A0A2D6GKT8-F1
#
_entry.id   AF-A0A2D6GKT8-F1
#
_cell.length_a   1.000
_cell.length_b   1.000
_cell.length_c   1.000
_cell.angle_alpha   90.00
_cell.angle_beta   90.00
_cell.angle_gamma   90.00
#
_symmetry.space_group_name_H-M   'P 1'
#
loop_
_entity.id
_entity.type
_entity.pdbx_description
1 polymer ?
#
loop_
_entity_poly.entity_id
_entity_poly.type
_entity_poly.pdbx_seq_one_letter_code
_entity_poly.pdbx_strand_id
1 'polypeptide(L)'
;MIEPAKAENKGLTRRRLLKKIGIAGFSGVAVASGTTLAEHVTEDGVEEFSDSLASLFQTHYRRMSPEEVEATIARLQRKTKRKYGKNISIDTTHPLPNVLFGYALNISKCKGYRKCVDACVEENNQGRDTQIQYIRVLEMERGSMNLEESNHYYDPETVPQKGKFYMPVQCMQCENPPCVRACPVKATWKETDGVVVIDYDWCIGCRYCMTACPYWARHFNWNEPELPPEELNPVTHYLGNRPRSKGVMEKCMFCVQRTRKGQQPACMEACPTGARIFGNLLDPESEIRYILENKTVFRLKEDLGTEPKFWYFTD
;
A
#
# COMPACT_ATOMS: atom_id res chain seq x y z
N MET A 1 -13.38 0.17 -36.46
CA MET A 1 -13.36 0.19 -34.98
C MET A 1 -12.62 -1.05 -34.54
N ILE A 2 -11.32 -0.94 -34.29
CA ILE A 2 -10.45 -2.06 -33.93
C ILE A 2 -10.24 -1.95 -32.42
N GLU A 3 -10.81 -2.89 -31.66
CA GLU A 3 -10.50 -3.02 -30.22
C GLU A 3 -9.00 -3.28 -30.05
N PRO A 4 -8.29 -2.57 -29.17
CA PRO A 4 -6.94 -2.97 -28.81
C PRO A 4 -7.03 -4.28 -28.02
N ALA A 5 -6.31 -5.29 -28.50
CA ALA A 5 -6.22 -6.60 -27.87
C ALA A 5 -5.79 -6.47 -26.40
N LYS A 6 -6.64 -6.91 -25.47
CA LYS A 6 -6.28 -7.07 -24.07
C LYS A 6 -5.12 -8.05 -23.99
N ALA A 7 -3.93 -7.54 -23.65
CA ALA A 7 -2.79 -8.38 -23.31
C ALA A 7 -3.12 -9.17 -22.04
N GLU A 8 -3.63 -10.40 -22.20
CA GLU A 8 -3.69 -11.34 -21.10
C GLU A 8 -2.27 -11.60 -20.61
N ASN A 9 -1.99 -11.18 -19.37
CA ASN A 9 -0.72 -11.46 -18.73
C ASN A 9 -0.56 -12.98 -18.57
N LYS A 10 0.24 -13.59 -19.46
CA LYS A 10 0.56 -15.03 -19.51
C LYS A 10 1.65 -15.45 -18.51
N GLY A 11 2.09 -14.56 -17.61
CA GLY A 11 3.11 -14.86 -16.61
C GLY A 11 2.72 -15.97 -15.61
N LEU A 12 3.72 -16.76 -15.20
CA LEU A 12 3.63 -17.83 -14.22
C LEU A 12 3.73 -17.24 -12.80
N THR A 13 2.59 -16.99 -12.15
CA THR A 13 2.57 -16.51 -10.75
C THR A 13 2.62 -17.67 -9.76
N ARG A 14 3.17 -17.46 -8.55
CA ARG A 14 3.13 -18.43 -7.44
C ARG A 14 1.74 -19.01 -7.20
N ARG A 15 0.71 -18.15 -7.28
CA ARG A 15 -0.69 -18.55 -7.16
C ARG A 15 -1.13 -19.48 -8.31
N ARG A 16 -0.76 -19.18 -9.56
CA ARG A 16 -1.07 -20.04 -10.71
C ARG A 16 -0.31 -21.37 -10.64
N LEU A 17 0.95 -21.38 -10.21
CA LEU A 17 1.71 -22.61 -10.02
C LEU A 17 1.10 -23.48 -8.92
N LEU A 18 0.80 -22.93 -7.74
CA LEU A 18 0.15 -23.69 -6.66
C LEU A 18 -1.23 -24.22 -7.07
N LYS A 19 -2.00 -23.45 -7.85
CA LYS A 19 -3.26 -23.94 -8.44
C LYS A 19 -3.04 -25.08 -9.44
N LYS A 20 -1.97 -25.04 -10.24
CA LYS A 20 -1.65 -26.10 -11.21
C LYS A 20 -1.09 -27.36 -10.53
N ILE A 21 -0.25 -27.21 -9.51
CA ILE A 21 0.26 -28.32 -8.67
C ILE A 21 -0.87 -28.96 -7.84
N GLY A 22 -1.89 -28.19 -7.44
CA GLY A 22 -3.07 -28.74 -6.77
C GLY A 22 -3.97 -29.59 -7.67
N ILE A 23 -3.87 -29.45 -9.00
CA ILE A 23 -4.67 -30.20 -9.99
C ILE A 23 -3.85 -31.32 -10.62
N ALA A 24 -2.54 -31.12 -10.78
CA ALA A 24 -1.60 -32.13 -11.22
C ALA A 24 -0.76 -32.56 -10.02
N GLY A 25 -1.09 -33.72 -9.44
CA GLY A 25 -0.18 -34.42 -8.54
C GLY A 25 1.22 -34.51 -9.14
N PHE A 26 2.23 -34.75 -8.30
CA PHE A 26 3.68 -34.64 -8.52
C PHE A 26 4.29 -35.27 -9.80
N SER A 27 3.51 -35.87 -10.68
CA SER A 27 3.90 -36.50 -11.93
C SER A 27 3.55 -35.64 -13.14
N GLY A 28 4.55 -34.89 -13.64
CA GLY A 28 4.62 -34.54 -15.06
C GLY A 28 4.30 -33.10 -15.45
N VAL A 29 5.16 -32.15 -15.08
CA VAL A 29 5.55 -31.14 -16.07
C VAL A 29 6.68 -31.78 -16.87
N ALA A 30 6.28 -32.62 -17.81
CA ALA A 30 7.18 -33.11 -18.83
C ALA A 30 7.78 -31.90 -19.55
N VAL A 31 9.10 -31.84 -19.54
CA VAL A 31 9.89 -31.17 -20.56
C VAL A 31 9.52 -31.83 -21.88
N ALA A 32 8.50 -31.29 -22.55
CA ALA A 32 8.06 -31.67 -23.89
C ALA A 32 7.71 -30.34 -24.58
N SER A 33 8.41 -29.85 -25.59
CA SER A 33 9.35 -30.50 -26.49
C SER A 33 10.32 -29.44 -26.98
N GLY A 34 11.62 -29.70 -26.84
CA GLY A 34 12.60 -29.06 -27.72
C GLY A 34 12.29 -29.48 -29.16
N THR A 35 12.58 -28.60 -30.11
CA THR A 35 12.31 -28.70 -31.56
C THR A 35 10.89 -28.24 -31.98
N THR A 36 10.82 -26.95 -32.36
CA THR A 36 9.83 -26.23 -33.22
C THR A 36 9.29 -24.90 -32.66
N LEU A 37 9.62 -24.50 -31.42
CA LEU A 37 9.31 -23.13 -30.93
C LEU A 37 10.46 -22.12 -31.09
N ALA A 38 11.60 -22.51 -31.67
CA ALA A 38 12.80 -21.67 -31.71
C ALA A 38 12.71 -20.45 -32.66
N GLU A 39 11.70 -20.35 -33.53
CA GLU A 39 11.62 -19.25 -34.50
C GLU A 39 10.83 -18.02 -34.02
N HIS A 40 10.13 -18.08 -32.88
CA HIS A 40 9.32 -16.96 -32.36
C HIS A 40 9.58 -16.64 -30.87
N VAL A 41 10.71 -17.07 -30.32
CA VAL A 41 11.13 -16.63 -28.99
C VAL A 41 11.94 -15.34 -29.15
N THR A 42 11.28 -14.20 -28.99
CA THR A 42 11.97 -12.91 -28.87
C THR A 42 12.84 -12.91 -27.61
N GLU A 43 13.96 -12.17 -27.62
CA GLU A 43 14.79 -11.99 -26.41
C GLU A 43 13.92 -11.52 -25.21
N ASP A 44 12.95 -10.64 -25.47
CA ASP A 44 11.94 -10.19 -24.51
C ASP A 44 11.14 -11.35 -23.88
N GLY A 45 10.81 -12.39 -24.67
CA GLY A 45 10.08 -13.56 -24.21
C GLY A 45 10.91 -14.49 -23.31
N VAL A 46 12.22 -14.61 -23.57
CA VAL A 46 13.15 -15.33 -22.70
C VAL A 46 13.32 -14.60 -21.37
N GLU A 47 13.50 -13.28 -21.42
CA GLU A 47 13.65 -12.47 -20.22
C GLU A 47 12.35 -12.44 -19.38
N GLU A 48 11.18 -12.38 -20.01
CA GLU A 48 9.89 -12.46 -19.30
C GLU A 48 9.71 -13.81 -18.58
N PHE A 49 10.07 -14.91 -19.24
CA PHE A 49 10.04 -16.24 -18.62
C PHE A 49 11.04 -16.35 -17.45
N SER A 50 12.26 -15.84 -17.63
CA SER A 50 13.29 -15.78 -16.59
C SER A 50 12.85 -14.95 -15.39
N ASP A 51 12.31 -13.75 -15.62
CA ASP A 51 11.78 -12.87 -14.57
C ASP A 51 10.62 -13.54 -13.82
N SER A 52 9.78 -14.30 -14.53
CA SER A 52 8.68 -15.07 -13.93
C SER A 52 9.21 -16.18 -13.02
N LEU A 53 10.22 -16.95 -13.45
CA LEU A 53 10.86 -17.97 -12.63
C LEU A 53 11.60 -17.37 -11.43
N ALA A 54 12.31 -16.25 -11.61
CA ALA A 54 12.97 -15.54 -10.52
C ALA A 54 11.96 -15.09 -9.45
N SER A 55 10.82 -14.53 -9.85
CA SER A 55 9.75 -14.16 -8.91
C SER A 55 9.15 -15.37 -8.18
N LEU A 56 9.15 -16.55 -8.82
CA LEU A 56 8.65 -17.78 -8.23
C LEU A 56 9.57 -18.27 -7.11
N PHE A 57 10.88 -18.28 -7.33
CA PHE A 57 11.88 -18.78 -6.37
C PHE A 57 12.43 -17.72 -5.41
N GLN A 58 12.05 -16.45 -5.60
CA GLN A 58 12.43 -15.34 -4.74
C GLN A 58 12.32 -15.66 -3.24
N THR A 59 13.31 -15.35 -2.42
CA THR A 59 13.23 -15.54 -0.97
C THR A 59 12.38 -14.46 -0.29
N HIS A 60 11.92 -14.67 0.95
CA HIS A 60 11.24 -13.61 1.72
C HIS A 60 12.18 -12.40 1.90
N TYR A 61 11.73 -11.17 1.61
CA TYR A 61 12.57 -9.97 1.61
C TYR A 61 13.52 -9.83 2.81
N ARG A 62 13.01 -10.02 4.04
CA ARG A 62 13.81 -10.00 5.28
C ARG A 62 14.97 -11.01 5.37
N ARG A 63 15.05 -11.97 4.45
CA ARG A 63 16.07 -13.02 4.39
C ARG A 63 16.91 -12.96 3.13
N MET A 64 16.63 -12.02 2.23
CA MET A 64 17.41 -11.85 1.02
C MET A 64 18.80 -11.33 1.34
N SER A 65 19.81 -11.84 0.63
CA SER A 65 21.13 -11.21 0.57
C SER A 65 21.06 -9.86 -0.16
N PRO A 66 22.05 -8.97 0.02
CA PRO A 66 22.13 -7.73 -0.75
C PRO A 66 22.09 -7.96 -2.27
N GLU A 67 22.74 -9.02 -2.75
CA GLU A 67 22.74 -9.41 -4.17
C GLU A 67 21.35 -9.86 -4.64
N GLU A 68 20.62 -10.64 -3.83
CA GLU A 68 19.25 -11.05 -4.14
C GLU A 68 18.28 -9.85 -4.18
N VAL A 69 18.50 -8.86 -3.30
CA VAL A 69 17.74 -7.59 -3.30
C VAL A 69 18.02 -6.81 -4.57
N GLU A 70 19.29 -6.63 -4.96
CA GLU A 70 19.67 -5.91 -6.18
C GLU A 70 19.11 -6.58 -7.44
N ALA A 71 19.23 -7.91 -7.55
CA ALA A 71 18.65 -8.67 -8.64
C ALA A 71 17.12 -8.53 -8.70
N THR A 72 16.47 -8.50 -7.54
CA THR A 72 15.02 -8.26 -7.42
C THR A 72 14.63 -6.86 -7.88
N ILE A 73 15.38 -5.83 -7.49
CA ILE A 73 15.17 -4.45 -7.94
C ILE A 73 15.31 -4.36 -9.46
N ALA A 74 16.39 -4.89 -10.02
CA ALA A 74 16.64 -4.87 -11.45
C ALA A 74 15.49 -5.54 -12.23
N ARG A 75 15.02 -6.69 -11.74
CA ARG A 75 13.84 -7.37 -12.29
C ARG A 75 12.57 -6.51 -12.23
N LEU A 76 12.29 -5.88 -11.09
CA LEU A 76 11.11 -5.02 -10.93
C LEU A 76 11.16 -3.77 -11.82
N GLN A 77 12.36 -3.18 -11.99
CA GLN A 77 12.58 -2.06 -12.91
C GLN A 77 12.36 -2.48 -14.36
N ARG A 78 12.92 -3.61 -14.81
CA ARG A 78 12.66 -4.16 -16.16
C ARG A 78 11.18 -4.42 -16.39
N LYS A 79 10.51 -5.09 -15.46
CA LYS A 79 9.06 -5.37 -15.53
C LYS A 79 8.24 -4.09 -15.64
N THR A 80 8.59 -3.05 -14.87
CA THR A 80 7.88 -1.76 -14.91
C THR A 80 8.14 -1.03 -16.22
N LYS A 81 9.39 -1.03 -16.70
CA LYS A 81 9.76 -0.44 -18.00
C LYS A 81 9.02 -1.10 -19.15
N ARG A 82 8.89 -2.43 -19.16
CA ARG A 82 8.10 -3.15 -20.16
C ARG A 82 6.61 -2.81 -20.07
N LYS A 83 6.04 -2.75 -18.86
CA LYS A 83 4.59 -2.52 -18.67
C LYS A 83 4.16 -1.08 -18.95
N TYR A 84 4.97 -0.09 -18.54
CA TYR A 84 4.57 1.33 -18.57
C TYR A 84 5.47 2.19 -19.47
N GLY A 85 6.52 1.64 -20.10
CA GLY A 85 7.46 2.41 -20.91
C GLY A 85 8.31 3.41 -20.11
N LYS A 86 8.27 3.37 -18.76
CA LYS A 86 8.97 4.31 -17.88
C LYS A 86 10.00 3.61 -17.00
N ASN A 87 11.14 4.25 -16.83
CA ASN A 87 12.13 3.84 -15.84
C ASN A 87 11.69 4.32 -14.46
N ILE A 88 11.82 3.45 -13.46
CA ILE A 88 11.55 3.78 -12.06
C ILE A 88 12.80 3.59 -11.21
N SER A 89 12.92 4.37 -10.15
CA SER A 89 13.86 4.13 -9.06
C SER A 89 13.14 3.34 -7.98
N ILE A 90 13.77 2.26 -7.50
CA ILE A 90 13.24 1.46 -6.38
C ILE A 90 14.25 1.54 -5.25
N ASP A 91 13.81 2.16 -4.17
CA ASP A 91 14.58 2.33 -2.95
C ASP A 91 14.32 1.18 -1.97
N THR A 92 15.32 0.87 -1.13
CA THR A 92 15.25 -0.17 -0.08
C THR A 92 15.67 0.35 1.30
N THR A 93 15.62 1.67 1.49
CA THR A 93 16.01 2.35 2.73
C THR A 93 15.35 1.65 3.92
N HIS A 94 16.22 1.19 4.81
CA HIS A 94 15.80 0.50 6.02
C HIS A 94 15.07 1.47 6.98
N PRO A 95 14.27 0.94 7.91
CA PRO A 95 13.70 1.74 8.99
C PRO A 95 14.78 2.59 9.68
N LEU A 96 14.45 3.84 9.98
CA LEU A 96 15.38 4.74 10.66
C LEU A 96 15.60 4.28 12.12
N PRO A 97 16.85 4.25 12.61
CA PRO A 97 17.11 3.92 14.01
C PRO A 97 16.55 5.01 14.93
N ASN A 98 16.02 4.62 16.09
CA ASN A 98 15.45 5.54 17.10
C ASN A 98 14.33 6.45 16.58
N VAL A 99 13.57 5.99 15.58
CA VAL A 99 12.38 6.66 15.08
C VAL A 99 11.17 5.76 15.29
N LEU A 100 10.05 6.33 15.70
CA LEU A 100 8.74 5.66 15.71
C LEU A 100 7.72 6.60 15.09
N PHE A 101 7.25 6.29 13.89
CA PHE A 101 6.31 7.16 13.19
C PHE A 101 4.91 7.09 13.79
N GLY A 102 4.27 8.24 13.93
CA GLY A 102 2.89 8.40 14.36
C GLY A 102 2.17 9.49 13.59
N TYR A 103 0.85 9.53 13.75
CA TYR A 103 -0.01 10.52 13.11
C TYR A 103 -0.99 11.11 14.13
N ALA A 104 -1.17 12.43 14.15
CA ALA A 104 -2.26 13.11 14.85
C ALA A 104 -3.14 13.85 13.84
N LEU A 105 -4.46 13.70 13.96
CA LEU A 105 -5.43 14.28 13.04
C LEU A 105 -6.38 15.23 13.79
N ASN A 106 -6.31 16.51 13.45
CA ASN A 106 -7.19 17.53 13.99
C ASN A 106 -8.55 17.50 13.26
N ILE A 107 -9.57 16.95 13.91
CA ILE A 107 -10.91 16.84 13.32
C ILE A 107 -11.67 18.18 13.34
N SER A 108 -11.28 19.14 14.19
CA SER A 108 -11.83 20.50 14.19
C SER A 108 -11.40 21.30 12.95
N LYS A 109 -10.15 21.08 12.49
CA LYS A 109 -9.58 21.71 11.29
C LYS A 109 -9.92 20.99 9.99
N CYS A 110 -10.27 19.71 10.02
CA CYS A 110 -10.64 18.99 8.80
C CYS A 110 -11.97 19.52 8.23
N LYS A 111 -11.95 20.01 6.99
CA LYS A 111 -13.14 20.53 6.29
C LYS A 111 -13.65 19.64 5.17
N GLY A 112 -13.07 18.45 4.99
CA GLY A 112 -13.61 17.47 4.05
C GLY A 112 -13.15 17.60 2.60
N TYR A 113 -12.21 18.50 2.25
CA TYR A 113 -11.78 18.77 0.87
C TYR A 113 -11.17 17.59 0.07
N ARG A 114 -10.89 16.45 0.72
CA ARG A 114 -10.31 15.23 0.13
C ARG A 114 -8.97 15.37 -0.64
N LYS A 115 -8.33 16.53 -0.70
CA LYS A 115 -6.97 16.68 -1.30
C LYS A 115 -5.93 15.69 -0.77
N CYS A 116 -6.04 15.31 0.50
CA CYS A 116 -5.18 14.27 1.08
C CYS A 116 -5.38 12.87 0.49
N VAL A 117 -6.59 12.56 -0.03
CA VAL A 117 -6.94 11.32 -0.72
C VAL A 117 -6.29 11.33 -2.11
N ASP A 118 -6.49 12.40 -2.88
CA ASP A 118 -5.97 12.56 -4.24
C ASP A 118 -4.45 12.44 -4.25
N ALA A 119 -3.77 13.20 -3.39
CA ALA A 119 -2.31 13.14 -3.24
C ALA A 119 -1.82 11.74 -2.83
N CYS A 120 -2.62 10.99 -2.06
CA CYS A 120 -2.27 9.62 -1.68
C CYS A 120 -2.41 8.64 -2.85
N VAL A 121 -3.39 8.84 -3.73
CA VAL A 121 -3.62 8.05 -4.94
C VAL A 121 -2.50 8.26 -5.95
N GLU A 122 -2.11 9.52 -6.16
CA GLU A 122 -0.99 9.91 -7.03
C GLU A 122 0.35 9.40 -6.50
N GLU A 123 0.72 9.81 -5.28
CA GLU A 123 2.00 9.46 -4.67
C GLU A 123 2.22 7.94 -4.60
N ASN A 124 1.14 7.21 -4.28
CA ASN A 124 1.21 5.78 -4.05
C ASN A 124 0.83 4.93 -5.26
N ASN A 125 0.81 5.48 -6.48
CA ASN A 125 0.58 4.69 -7.71
C ASN A 125 -0.65 3.76 -7.61
N GLN A 126 -1.75 4.22 -6.98
CA GLN A 126 -2.99 3.44 -6.87
C GLN A 126 -3.68 3.36 -8.24
N GLY A 127 -4.26 2.21 -8.59
CA GLY A 127 -4.93 2.06 -9.89
C GLY A 127 -6.16 2.96 -9.99
N ARG A 128 -6.31 3.65 -11.12
CA ARG A 128 -7.39 4.63 -11.35
C ARG A 128 -8.76 3.97 -11.53
N ASP A 129 -8.78 2.71 -11.96
CA ASP A 129 -9.97 1.89 -12.15
C ASP A 129 -10.38 1.10 -10.89
N THR A 130 -9.51 1.02 -9.88
CA THR A 130 -9.68 0.07 -8.77
C THR A 130 -10.66 0.51 -7.68
N GLN A 131 -11.07 1.79 -7.69
CA GLN A 131 -11.78 2.45 -6.58
C GLN A 131 -11.08 2.32 -5.22
N ILE A 132 -9.79 1.97 -5.21
CA ILE A 132 -9.01 1.87 -3.98
C ILE A 132 -8.61 3.27 -3.55
N GLN A 133 -8.96 3.61 -2.31
CA GLN A 133 -8.51 4.82 -1.63
C GLN A 133 -8.06 4.44 -0.23
N TYR A 134 -6.78 4.65 0.07
CA TYR A 134 -6.22 4.37 1.40
C TYR A 134 -6.80 5.25 2.51
N ILE A 135 -7.41 6.37 2.13
CA ILE A 135 -7.96 7.37 3.03
C ILE A 135 -9.43 7.52 2.66
N ARG A 136 -10.31 7.25 3.63
CA ARG A 136 -11.74 7.48 3.50
C ARG A 136 -12.10 8.66 4.38
N VAL A 137 -12.63 9.74 3.80
CA VAL A 137 -13.11 10.88 4.59
C VAL A 137 -14.58 10.68 4.88
N LEU A 138 -14.92 10.62 6.16
CA LEU A 138 -16.28 10.42 6.63
C LEU A 138 -16.91 11.78 6.93
N GLU A 139 -18.03 12.10 6.30
CA GLU A 139 -18.87 13.22 6.73
C GLU A 139 -19.79 12.75 7.86
N MET A 140 -19.74 13.47 8.97
CA MET A 140 -20.39 13.12 10.23
C MET A 140 -21.29 14.27 10.69
N GLU A 141 -22.40 13.95 11.35
CA GLU A 141 -23.20 14.95 12.07
C GLU A 141 -22.49 15.40 13.34
N ARG A 142 -22.42 16.72 13.58
CA ARG A 142 -21.83 17.23 14.83
C ARG A 142 -22.56 16.67 16.05
N GLY A 143 -21.80 16.12 16.98
CA GLY A 143 -22.33 15.47 18.19
C GLY A 143 -22.50 13.95 18.04
N SER A 144 -22.41 13.39 16.83
CA SER A 144 -22.41 11.94 16.61
C SER A 144 -21.00 11.43 16.30
N MET A 145 -20.62 10.34 16.96
CA MET A 145 -19.45 9.53 16.62
C MET A 145 -19.85 8.19 16.00
N ASN A 146 -21.11 8.06 15.57
CA ASN A 146 -21.62 6.85 14.93
C ASN A 146 -21.07 6.73 13.51
N LEU A 147 -20.07 5.88 13.33
CA LEU A 147 -19.44 5.64 12.02
C LEU A 147 -20.40 4.96 11.03
N GLU A 148 -21.43 4.28 11.50
CA GLU A 148 -22.40 3.56 10.63
C GLU A 148 -23.33 4.52 9.90
N GLU A 149 -23.64 5.66 10.53
CA GLU A 149 -24.45 6.74 9.94
C GLU A 149 -23.61 7.72 9.11
N SER A 150 -22.31 7.49 9.00
CA SER A 150 -21.41 8.39 8.29
C SER A 150 -21.59 8.35 6.77
N ASN A 151 -21.49 9.52 6.14
CA ASN A 151 -21.57 9.63 4.69
C ASN A 151 -20.16 9.57 4.07
N HIS A 152 -19.93 8.56 3.22
CA HIS A 152 -18.66 8.35 2.52
C HIS A 152 -18.58 9.04 1.14
N TYR A 153 -19.74 9.40 0.57
CA TYR A 153 -19.93 9.76 -0.83
C TYR A 153 -20.43 11.20 -1.01
N TYR A 154 -20.08 12.11 -0.10
CA TYR A 154 -20.38 13.53 -0.25
C TYR A 154 -19.53 14.18 -1.35
N ASP A 155 -20.03 15.26 -1.93
CA ASP A 155 -19.34 16.06 -2.94
C ASP A 155 -18.29 16.99 -2.28
N PRO A 156 -16.98 16.80 -2.56
CA PRO A 156 -15.91 17.63 -2.00
C PRO A 156 -15.95 19.10 -2.42
N GLU A 157 -16.69 19.47 -3.47
CA GLU A 157 -16.85 20.87 -3.87
C GLU A 157 -17.85 21.63 -2.98
N THR A 158 -18.71 20.88 -2.28
CA THR A 158 -19.78 21.46 -1.44
C THR A 158 -19.39 21.63 0.03
N VAL A 159 -18.17 21.23 0.41
CA VAL A 159 -17.71 21.25 1.80
C VAL A 159 -16.96 22.56 2.13
N PRO A 160 -16.99 23.05 3.39
CA PRO A 160 -17.64 22.43 4.55
C PRO A 160 -19.14 22.70 4.63
N GLN A 161 -19.91 21.63 4.92
CA GLN A 161 -21.35 21.74 5.18
C GLN A 161 -21.65 22.20 6.61
N LYS A 162 -22.72 22.98 6.79
CA LYS A 162 -23.17 23.45 8.11
C LYS A 162 -23.67 22.26 8.95
N GLY A 163 -23.32 22.22 10.23
CA GLY A 163 -23.73 21.15 11.15
C GLY A 163 -22.92 19.85 11.01
N LYS A 164 -22.01 19.78 10.04
CA LYS A 164 -21.16 18.60 9.80
C LYS A 164 -19.75 18.77 10.35
N PHE A 165 -19.06 17.65 10.55
CA PHE A 165 -17.60 17.57 10.68
C PHE A 165 -17.07 16.40 9.85
N TYR A 166 -15.77 16.40 9.57
CA TYR A 166 -15.15 15.44 8.66
C TYR A 166 -14.06 14.67 9.38
N MET A 167 -14.12 13.34 9.31
CA MET A 167 -13.19 12.43 9.97
C MET A 167 -12.53 11.49 8.95
N PRO A 168 -11.32 11.82 8.48
CA PRO A 168 -10.51 10.89 7.70
C PRO A 168 -10.11 9.62 8.48
N VAL A 169 -10.38 8.45 7.89
CA VAL A 169 -9.99 7.12 8.41
C VAL A 169 -9.07 6.45 7.40
N GLN A 170 -7.95 5.90 7.89
CA GLN A 170 -6.92 5.24 7.09
C GLN A 170 -6.25 4.11 7.89
N CYS A 171 -5.16 3.54 7.38
CA CYS A 171 -4.38 2.59 8.18
C CYS A 171 -3.76 3.28 9.40
N MET A 172 -4.05 2.73 10.59
CA MET A 172 -3.63 3.30 11.86
C MET A 172 -2.22 2.92 12.32
N GLN A 173 -1.50 2.09 11.53
CA GLN A 173 -0.19 1.52 11.88
C GLN A 173 -0.13 0.99 13.34
N CYS A 174 -1.09 0.15 13.69
CA CYS A 174 -1.24 -0.47 15.00
C CYS A 174 0.07 -1.01 15.58
N GLU A 175 0.26 -0.84 16.88
CA GLU A 175 1.37 -1.45 17.62
C GLU A 175 1.17 -2.96 17.81
N ASN A 176 -0.09 -3.36 18.03
CA ASN A 176 -0.55 -4.75 18.09
C ASN A 176 -1.39 -5.12 16.84
N PRO A 177 -0.81 -5.20 15.63
CA PRO A 177 -1.57 -5.32 14.39
C PRO A 177 -2.19 -6.72 14.21
N PRO A 178 -3.53 -6.88 14.28
CA PRO A 178 -4.17 -8.19 14.04
C PRO A 178 -3.95 -8.67 12.59
N CYS A 179 -3.86 -7.74 11.65
CA CYS A 179 -3.59 -8.02 10.24
C CYS A 179 -2.21 -8.68 9.98
N VAL A 180 -1.23 -8.48 10.86
CA VAL A 180 0.08 -9.17 10.78
C VAL A 180 -0.06 -10.61 11.27
N ARG A 181 -0.69 -10.82 12.42
CA ARG A 181 -0.93 -12.15 12.98
C ARG A 181 -1.78 -13.03 12.06
N ALA A 182 -2.72 -12.43 11.33
CA ALA A 182 -3.60 -13.12 10.40
C ALA A 182 -2.93 -13.59 9.10
N CYS A 183 -1.69 -13.18 8.80
CA CYS A 183 -1.04 -13.51 7.54
C CYS A 183 -0.33 -14.88 7.61
N PRO A 184 -0.84 -15.94 6.95
CA PRO A 184 -0.28 -17.29 7.08
C PRO A 184 1.13 -17.42 6.50
N VAL A 185 1.48 -16.60 5.50
CA VAL A 185 2.79 -16.61 4.84
C VAL A 185 3.74 -15.54 5.36
N LYS A 186 3.32 -14.73 6.35
CA LYS A 186 4.11 -13.63 6.91
C LYS A 186 4.54 -12.55 5.89
N ALA A 187 3.74 -12.32 4.85
CA ALA A 187 3.96 -11.26 3.85
C ALA A 187 3.80 -9.82 4.39
N THR A 188 3.40 -9.67 5.65
CA THR A 188 3.24 -8.37 6.31
C THR A 188 3.82 -8.48 7.71
N TRP A 189 4.55 -7.45 8.14
CA TRP A 189 5.18 -7.36 9.46
C TRP A 189 5.24 -5.90 9.89
N LYS A 190 5.61 -5.66 11.15
CA LYS A 190 5.90 -4.33 11.70
C LYS A 190 7.40 -4.10 11.65
N GLU A 191 7.82 -2.99 11.08
CA GLU A 191 9.22 -2.52 11.07
C GLU A 191 9.57 -1.79 12.38
N THR A 192 10.85 -1.57 12.64
CA THR A 192 11.30 -0.89 13.88
C THR A 192 10.90 0.58 13.93
N ASP A 193 10.67 1.21 12.77
CA ASP A 193 10.10 2.56 12.66
C ASP A 193 8.58 2.62 12.94
N GLY A 194 7.98 1.48 13.31
CA GLY A 194 6.57 1.35 13.66
C GLY A 194 5.64 1.15 12.47
N VAL A 195 6.14 1.27 11.23
CA VAL A 195 5.32 1.10 10.02
C VAL A 195 5.03 -0.38 9.83
N VAL A 196 3.75 -0.72 9.69
CA VAL A 196 3.37 -2.06 9.24
C VAL A 196 3.57 -2.08 7.72
N VAL A 197 4.26 -3.05 7.16
CA VAL A 197 4.56 -3.13 5.70
C VAL A 197 3.87 -4.33 5.05
N ILE A 198 3.78 -4.33 3.73
CA ILE A 198 3.40 -5.50 2.93
C ILE A 198 4.48 -5.72 1.88
N ASP A 199 4.99 -6.93 1.80
CA ASP A 199 5.69 -7.37 0.61
C ASP A 199 4.69 -7.90 -0.42
N TYR A 200 4.45 -7.12 -1.49
CA TYR A 200 3.53 -7.53 -2.57
C TYR A 200 4.01 -8.78 -3.32
N ASP A 201 5.31 -9.07 -3.39
CA ASP A 201 5.86 -10.23 -4.11
C ASP A 201 5.69 -11.51 -3.26
N TRP A 202 5.67 -11.37 -1.94
CA TRP A 202 5.39 -12.47 -1.01
C TRP A 202 3.89 -12.68 -0.73
N CYS A 203 3.07 -11.66 -0.98
CA CYS A 203 1.64 -11.70 -0.72
C CYS A 203 0.91 -12.72 -1.61
N ILE A 204 0.37 -13.79 -1.00
CA ILE A 204 -0.45 -14.77 -1.72
C ILE A 204 -1.90 -14.31 -1.94
N GLY A 205 -2.30 -13.19 -1.33
CA GLY A 205 -3.63 -12.60 -1.43
C GLY A 205 -4.78 -13.46 -0.92
N CYS A 206 -4.58 -14.17 0.20
CA CYS A 206 -5.64 -14.92 0.89
C CYS A 206 -6.68 -14.01 1.59
N ARG A 207 -6.41 -12.71 1.69
CA ARG A 207 -7.31 -11.66 2.24
C ARG A 207 -7.64 -11.76 3.73
N TYR A 208 -7.11 -12.72 4.48
CA TYR A 208 -7.34 -12.76 5.95
C TYR A 208 -6.90 -11.49 6.68
N CYS A 209 -5.85 -10.82 6.21
CA CYS A 209 -5.42 -9.54 6.78
C CYS A 209 -6.41 -8.38 6.51
N MET A 210 -7.27 -8.50 5.49
CA MET A 210 -8.38 -7.57 5.22
C MET A 210 -9.46 -7.73 6.27
N THR A 211 -9.95 -8.95 6.48
CA THR A 211 -10.98 -9.27 7.48
C THR A 211 -10.50 -8.99 8.90
N ALA A 212 -9.23 -9.24 9.20
CA ALA A 212 -8.66 -8.98 10.53
C ALA A 212 -8.48 -7.49 10.85
N CYS A 213 -8.59 -6.58 9.89
CA CYS A 213 -8.37 -5.15 10.12
C CYS A 213 -9.66 -4.45 10.59
N PRO A 214 -9.75 -3.97 11.84
CA PRO A 214 -10.98 -3.36 12.35
C PRO A 214 -11.27 -1.97 11.75
N TYR A 215 -10.33 -1.42 10.96
CA TYR A 215 -10.41 -0.11 10.33
C TYR A 215 -10.69 -0.17 8.83
N TRP A 216 -10.78 -1.38 8.26
CA TRP A 216 -10.94 -1.62 6.81
C TRP A 216 -9.88 -0.91 5.96
N ALA A 217 -8.65 -0.86 6.48
CA ALA A 217 -7.56 -0.09 5.89
C ALA A 217 -6.68 -0.92 4.92
N ARG A 218 -7.11 -2.14 4.60
CA ARG A 218 -6.39 -3.08 3.73
C ARG A 218 -7.27 -3.31 2.50
N HIS A 219 -6.71 -3.10 1.32
CA HIS A 219 -7.41 -3.19 0.05
C HIS A 219 -6.84 -4.31 -0.79
N PHE A 220 -7.70 -5.03 -1.51
CA PHE A 220 -7.28 -6.12 -2.37
C PHE A 220 -7.38 -5.70 -3.83
N ASN A 221 -6.31 -5.94 -4.60
CA ASN A 221 -6.32 -5.72 -6.04
C ASN A 221 -7.08 -6.84 -6.74
N TRP A 222 -8.37 -6.64 -7.01
CA TRP A 222 -9.23 -7.61 -7.69
C TRP A 222 -8.89 -7.77 -9.17
N ASN A 223 -8.59 -6.66 -9.82
CA ASN A 223 -8.18 -6.59 -11.22
C ASN A 223 -6.70 -6.21 -11.32
N GLU A 224 -6.17 -6.24 -12.54
CA GLU A 224 -4.85 -5.67 -12.80
C GLU A 224 -5.01 -4.15 -12.74
N PRO A 225 -4.34 -3.44 -11.81
CA PRO A 225 -4.54 -2.01 -11.66
C PRO A 225 -4.15 -1.25 -12.93
N GLU A 226 -5.04 -0.39 -13.40
CA GLU A 226 -4.78 0.53 -14.50
C GLU A 226 -4.13 1.80 -13.95
N LEU A 227 -2.89 2.04 -14.36
CA LEU A 227 -2.12 3.23 -14.00
C LEU A 227 -1.58 3.84 -15.28
N PRO A 228 -2.10 5.01 -15.70
CA PRO A 228 -1.61 5.69 -16.89
C PRO A 228 -0.10 5.94 -16.76
N PRO A 229 0.72 5.60 -17.79
CA PRO A 229 2.16 5.80 -17.75
C PRO A 229 2.55 7.22 -17.36
N GLU A 230 1.87 8.24 -17.87
CA GLU A 230 2.05 9.66 -17.60
C GLU A 230 1.97 10.01 -16.11
N GLU A 231 1.07 9.36 -15.37
CA GLU A 231 0.81 9.59 -13.94
C GLU A 231 1.63 8.70 -13.00
N LEU A 232 2.40 7.74 -13.54
CA LEU A 232 3.27 6.90 -12.74
C LEU A 232 4.32 7.75 -11.99
N ASN A 233 4.30 7.69 -10.66
CA ASN A 233 5.38 8.20 -9.82
C ASN A 233 6.61 7.27 -9.95
N PRO A 234 7.74 7.75 -10.51
CA PRO A 234 8.92 6.94 -10.75
C PRO A 234 9.78 6.74 -9.50
N VAL A 235 9.58 7.54 -8.44
CA VAL A 235 10.33 7.41 -7.19
C VAL A 235 9.58 6.44 -6.29
N THR A 236 10.04 5.20 -6.27
CA THR A 236 9.37 4.13 -5.53
C THR A 236 10.23 3.52 -4.45
N HIS A 237 9.59 2.81 -3.53
CA HIS A 237 10.26 1.99 -2.52
C HIS A 237 9.77 0.55 -2.64
N TYR A 238 10.65 -0.42 -2.39
CA TYR A 238 10.32 -1.85 -2.47
C TYR A 238 9.08 -2.14 -1.63
N LEU A 239 9.07 -1.87 -0.32
CA LEU A 239 7.90 -2.05 0.56
C LEU A 239 6.82 -0.95 0.49
N GLY A 240 6.88 -0.09 -0.54
CA GLY A 240 6.10 1.15 -0.61
C GLY A 240 5.13 1.22 -1.78
N ASN A 241 5.23 2.31 -2.54
CA ASN A 241 4.36 2.73 -3.64
C ASN A 241 4.65 2.09 -5.01
N ARG A 242 5.42 1.00 -5.09
CA ARG A 242 5.63 0.33 -6.39
C ARG A 242 4.28 -0.06 -7.02
N PRO A 243 4.12 -0.05 -8.35
CA PRO A 243 2.89 -0.51 -9.00
C PRO A 243 2.54 -1.95 -8.61
N ARG A 244 1.29 -2.20 -8.22
CA ARG A 244 0.84 -3.51 -7.73
C ARG A 244 0.39 -4.38 -8.89
N SER A 245 0.50 -5.70 -8.70
CA SER A 245 -0.08 -6.69 -9.61
C SER A 245 -1.44 -7.16 -9.09
N LYS A 246 -2.27 -7.71 -9.97
CA LYS A 246 -3.53 -8.34 -9.56
C LYS A 246 -3.31 -9.38 -8.44
N GLY A 247 -4.18 -9.33 -7.45
CA GLY A 247 -4.26 -10.35 -6.42
C GLY A 247 -3.41 -10.10 -5.19
N VAL A 248 -2.78 -8.94 -5.05
CA VAL A 248 -2.01 -8.56 -3.84
C VAL A 248 -2.81 -7.61 -2.96
N MET A 249 -2.49 -7.62 -1.66
CA MET A 249 -3.04 -6.67 -0.71
C MET A 249 -2.20 -5.39 -0.70
N GLU A 250 -2.85 -4.27 -0.48
CA GLU A 250 -2.22 -2.96 -0.34
C GLU A 250 -2.87 -2.13 0.77
N LYS A 251 -2.17 -1.10 1.25
CA LYS A 251 -2.64 -0.21 2.32
C LYS A 251 -1.75 1.03 2.44
N CYS A 252 -2.20 2.03 3.20
CA CYS A 252 -1.33 3.11 3.65
C CYS A 252 -0.13 2.56 4.44
N MET A 253 1.06 3.06 4.11
CA MET A 253 2.37 2.72 4.63
C MET A 253 3.14 3.98 5.06
N PHE A 254 2.43 5.05 5.44
CA PHE A 254 3.03 6.34 5.80
C PHE A 254 4.06 6.85 4.77
N CYS A 255 3.80 6.59 3.48
CA CYS A 255 4.67 6.97 2.37
C CYS A 255 6.15 6.65 2.66
N VAL A 256 6.50 5.40 2.98
CA VAL A 256 7.89 4.99 3.31
C VAL A 256 8.93 5.48 2.31
N GLN A 257 8.56 5.61 1.03
CA GLN A 257 9.42 6.17 -0.02
C GLN A 257 9.83 7.64 0.22
N ARG A 258 9.07 8.36 1.05
CA ARG A 258 9.26 9.75 1.47
C ARG A 258 9.78 9.84 2.90
N THR A 259 9.08 9.21 3.84
CA THR A 259 9.31 9.40 5.28
C THR A 259 10.66 8.88 5.76
N ARG A 260 11.16 7.80 5.16
CA ARG A 260 12.51 7.29 5.45
C ARG A 260 13.63 8.18 4.90
N LYS A 261 13.30 9.18 4.07
CA LYS A 261 14.22 10.19 3.53
C LYS A 261 14.05 11.56 4.20
N GLY A 262 13.33 11.61 5.33
CA GLY A 262 13.06 12.85 6.05
C GLY A 262 11.98 13.74 5.43
N GLN A 263 11.27 13.28 4.39
CA GLN A 263 10.16 14.01 3.81
C GLN A 263 8.83 13.69 4.50
N GLN A 264 7.85 14.59 4.41
CA GLN A 264 6.53 14.35 4.98
C GLN A 264 5.66 13.45 4.06
N PRO A 265 4.65 12.74 4.60
CA PRO A 265 3.70 12.00 3.78
C PRO A 265 2.91 12.93 2.84
N ALA A 266 2.65 12.49 1.61
CA ALA A 266 1.91 13.30 0.63
C ALA A 266 0.53 13.77 1.12
N CYS A 267 -0.16 12.92 1.88
CA CYS A 267 -1.46 13.28 2.43
C CYS A 267 -1.40 14.40 3.48
N MET A 268 -0.27 14.56 4.18
CA MET A 268 -0.05 15.67 5.11
C MET A 268 0.21 16.97 4.36
N GLU A 269 1.17 16.96 3.43
CA GLU A 269 1.54 18.17 2.67
C GLU A 269 0.39 18.71 1.82
N ALA A 270 -0.43 17.82 1.25
CA ALA A 270 -1.58 18.22 0.45
C ALA A 270 -2.77 18.74 1.29
N CYS A 271 -2.69 18.69 2.62
CA CYS A 271 -3.81 19.11 3.48
C CYS A 271 -3.86 20.64 3.59
N PRO A 272 -4.86 21.32 3.00
CA PRO A 272 -4.88 22.78 2.95
C PRO A 272 -5.16 23.42 4.32
N THR A 273 -5.68 22.66 5.28
CA THR A 273 -6.03 23.17 6.62
C THR A 273 -4.98 22.83 7.69
N GLY A 274 -3.92 22.09 7.33
CA GLY A 274 -2.96 21.59 8.31
C GLY A 274 -3.59 20.65 9.35
N ALA A 275 -4.68 19.96 9.00
CA ALA A 275 -5.36 19.04 9.91
C ALA A 275 -4.57 17.75 10.20
N ARG A 276 -3.53 17.48 9.40
CA ARG A 276 -2.73 16.26 9.43
C ARG A 276 -1.35 16.57 9.97
N ILE A 277 -0.98 15.94 11.08
CA ILE A 277 0.33 16.09 11.70
C ILE A 277 0.98 14.72 11.73
N PHE A 278 2.16 14.60 11.14
CA PHE A 278 2.97 13.40 11.12
C PHE A 278 4.31 13.68 11.77
N GLY A 279 4.83 12.73 12.54
CA GLY A 279 6.11 12.94 13.23
C GLY A 279 6.64 11.71 13.92
N ASN A 280 7.81 11.90 14.54
CA ASN A 280 8.48 10.89 15.34
C ASN A 280 7.98 10.93 16.79
N LEU A 281 7.30 9.88 17.24
CA LEU A 281 6.81 9.74 18.61
C LEU A 281 7.92 9.60 19.66
N LEU A 282 9.16 9.29 19.26
CA LEU A 282 10.29 9.22 20.18
C LEU A 282 10.99 10.57 20.36
N ASP A 283 10.69 11.56 19.51
CA ASP A 283 11.25 12.90 19.59
C ASP A 283 10.33 13.80 20.44
N PRO A 284 10.74 14.19 21.66
CA PRO A 284 9.93 15.02 22.55
C PRO A 284 9.62 16.41 21.97
N GLU A 285 10.47 16.93 21.08
CA GLU A 285 10.29 18.24 20.45
C GLU A 285 9.39 18.17 19.20
N SER A 286 8.92 16.98 18.83
CA SER A 286 8.06 16.82 17.66
C SER A 286 6.65 17.38 17.91
N GLU A 287 6.05 17.96 16.86
CA GLU A 287 4.71 18.53 16.93
C GLU A 287 3.66 17.50 17.40
N ILE A 288 3.81 16.25 17.00
CA ILE A 288 2.93 15.16 17.45
C ILE A 288 3.05 14.93 18.96
N ARG A 289 4.24 15.02 19.55
CA ARG A 289 4.41 14.86 21.00
C ARG A 289 3.75 15.99 21.77
N TYR A 290 3.95 17.23 21.31
CA TYR A 290 3.25 18.38 21.87
C TYR A 290 1.73 18.17 21.87
N ILE A 291 1.14 17.68 20.76
CA ILE A 291 -0.30 17.42 20.66
C ILE A 291 -0.73 16.35 21.67
N LEU A 292 -0.01 15.23 21.77
CA LEU A 292 -0.37 14.13 22.66
C LEU A 292 -0.29 14.52 24.15
N GLU A 293 0.54 15.49 24.50
CA GLU A 293 0.71 15.99 25.87
C GLU A 293 -0.26 17.12 26.22
N ASN A 294 -0.60 17.98 25.26
CA ASN A 294 -1.30 19.25 25.54
C ASN A 294 -2.75 19.29 25.02
N LYS A 295 -3.18 18.31 24.21
CA LYS A 295 -4.53 18.27 23.64
C LYS A 295 -5.30 17.05 24.11
N THR A 296 -6.63 17.16 24.11
CA THR A 296 -7.50 16.00 24.30
C THR A 296 -7.48 15.16 23.03
N VAL A 297 -6.93 13.96 23.15
CA VAL A 297 -6.79 13.02 22.05
C VAL A 297 -7.60 11.74 22.31
N PHE A 298 -8.03 11.07 21.25
CA PHE A 298 -8.58 9.73 21.33
C PHE A 298 -8.04 8.84 20.22
N ARG A 299 -8.08 7.52 20.44
CA ARG A 299 -7.76 6.51 19.43
C ARG A 299 -9.04 5.84 18.96
N LEU A 300 -9.15 5.62 17.66
CA LEU A 300 -10.32 4.95 17.09
C LEU A 300 -10.33 3.46 17.51
N LYS A 301 -11.46 2.99 18.06
CA LYS A 301 -11.65 1.59 18.50
C LYS A 301 -10.57 1.11 19.48
N GLU A 302 -10.34 1.91 20.53
CA GLU A 302 -9.34 1.63 21.56
C GLU A 302 -9.63 0.34 22.35
N ASP A 303 -10.91 0.01 22.52
CA ASP A 303 -11.44 -1.20 23.16
C ASP A 303 -10.90 -2.50 22.56
N LEU A 304 -10.47 -2.48 21.29
CA LEU A 304 -9.94 -3.65 20.59
C LEU A 304 -8.46 -3.94 20.90
N GLY A 305 -7.78 -3.11 21.69
CA GLY A 305 -6.40 -3.36 22.14
C GLY A 305 -5.36 -3.38 21.01
N THR A 306 -5.64 -2.80 19.84
CA THR A 306 -4.68 -2.78 18.72
C THR A 306 -3.57 -1.73 18.87
N GLU A 307 -3.70 -0.84 19.87
CA GLU A 307 -2.80 0.28 20.13
C GLU A 307 -2.44 1.08 18.86
N PRO A 308 -3.41 1.76 18.24
CA PRO A 308 -3.18 2.63 17.08
C PRO A 308 -2.06 3.65 17.30
N LYS A 309 -1.17 3.82 16.32
CA LYS A 309 -0.23 4.97 16.23
C LYS A 309 -0.83 6.10 15.39
N PHE A 310 -2.13 6.31 15.60
CA PHE A 310 -2.93 7.30 14.91
C PHE A 310 -3.95 7.85 15.91
N TRP A 311 -3.85 9.14 16.21
CA TRP A 311 -4.69 9.84 17.17
C TRP A 311 -5.57 10.87 16.47
N TYR A 312 -6.74 11.08 17.02
CA TYR A 312 -7.66 12.14 16.63
C TYR A 312 -7.76 13.14 17.76
N PHE A 313 -7.82 14.43 17.45
CA PHE A 313 -7.91 15.49 18.46
C PHE A 313 -8.70 16.69 17.97
N THR A 314 -9.11 17.52 18.91
CA THR A 314 -9.81 18.79 18.70
C THR A 314 -9.02 19.93 19.34
N ASP A 315 -9.13 21.13 18.80
CA ASP A 315 -8.50 22.33 19.38
C ASP A 315 -9.17 22.82 20.67
#